data_AF-A0A645FBV7-F1
#
_entry.id   AF-A0A645FBV7-F1
#
_cell.length_a   1.000
_cell.length_b   1.000
_cell.length_c   1.000
_cell.angle_alpha   90.00
_cell.angle_beta   90.00
_cell.angle_gamma   90.00
#
_symmetry.space_group_name_H-M   'P 1'
#
loop_
_entity.id
_entity.type
_entity.pdbx_description
1 polymer ?
#
loop_
_entity_poly.entity_id
_entity_poly.type
_entity_poly.pdbx_seq_one_letter_code
_entity_poly.pdbx_strand_id
1 'polypeptide(L)'
;MRNRQGNDIGSQYQSGIYFADENSAKTVEHIVKVEKMRHKNFAVEIKPLESFYDAEEYHQDYLDKNPGGYCHITPAEMKMVEKMTVDPAKYRRPADEEIKKRLSKEAYMVAVESGTEPSFNNEYWDHMEKGIYVDIVTGEPLFSSKDKFESPCGWPAFSKAIDPNTVVYLQDNSFGMRRIEVRSRAGNSHLGHVFHGDPHSPNGIRFCINSLSLRFIPFGEMDKEGYGYLTRYVE
;
A
#
# COMPACT_ATOMS: atom_id res chain seq x y z
N MET A 1 15.09 1.80 -12.04
CA MET A 1 15.95 2.30 -13.14
C MET A 1 16.17 1.16 -14.12
N ARG A 2 16.58 1.43 -15.37
CA ARG A 2 17.01 0.35 -16.27
C ARG A 2 18.41 -0.12 -15.88
N ASN A 3 18.65 -1.43 -15.91
CA ASN A 3 19.97 -2.06 -15.74
C ASN A 3 20.75 -1.61 -14.48
N ARG A 4 20.05 -1.36 -13.37
CA ARG A 4 20.66 -0.87 -12.13
C ARG A 4 19.76 -1.06 -10.91
N GLN A 5 20.33 -1.54 -9.81
CA GLN A 5 19.76 -1.52 -8.46
C GLN A 5 20.87 -1.08 -7.48
N GLY A 6 20.64 -0.02 -6.71
CA GLY A 6 21.66 0.54 -5.83
C GLY A 6 22.97 0.89 -6.55
N ASN A 7 24.06 0.27 -6.09
CA ASN A 7 25.41 0.43 -6.66
C ASN A 7 25.71 -0.58 -7.78
N ASP A 8 24.86 -1.58 -7.96
CA ASP A 8 25.05 -2.64 -8.95
C ASP A 8 24.49 -2.19 -10.31
N ILE A 9 25.35 -2.14 -11.33
CA ILE A 9 25.05 -1.59 -12.66
C ILE A 9 25.40 -2.61 -13.73
N GLY A 10 24.47 -2.84 -14.66
CA GLY A 10 24.61 -3.81 -15.73
C GLY A 10 23.27 -4.45 -16.10
N SER A 11 23.18 -5.04 -17.29
CA SER A 11 21.95 -5.69 -17.76
C SER A 11 21.51 -6.87 -16.88
N GLN A 12 22.46 -7.52 -16.20
CA GLN A 12 22.20 -8.56 -15.20
C GLN A 12 21.45 -8.06 -13.96
N TYR A 13 21.38 -6.74 -13.74
CA TYR A 13 20.64 -6.11 -12.62
C TYR A 13 19.37 -5.39 -13.10
N GLN A 14 18.89 -5.73 -14.30
CA GLN A 14 17.60 -5.28 -14.80
C GLN A 14 16.49 -5.90 -13.94
N SER A 15 15.60 -5.08 -13.39
CA SER A 15 14.43 -5.60 -12.68
C SER A 15 13.49 -6.30 -13.67
N GLY A 16 13.08 -7.51 -13.34
CA GLY A 16 12.21 -8.32 -14.20
C GLY A 16 11.28 -9.20 -13.37
N ILE A 17 10.09 -9.46 -13.91
CA ILE A 17 9.19 -10.51 -13.42
C ILE A 17 9.00 -11.52 -14.56
N TYR A 18 9.48 -12.74 -14.33
CA TYR A 18 9.41 -13.83 -15.30
C TYR A 18 8.37 -14.87 -14.84
N PHE A 19 7.30 -15.05 -15.60
CA PHE A 19 6.19 -15.94 -15.22
C PHE A 19 6.27 -17.29 -15.95
N ALA A 20 5.93 -18.37 -15.24
CA ALA A 20 6.02 -19.74 -15.78
C ALA A 20 4.76 -20.20 -16.51
N ASP A 21 3.60 -19.62 -16.19
CA ASP A 21 2.29 -20.08 -16.67
C ASP A 21 1.29 -18.92 -16.84
N GLU A 22 0.17 -19.20 -17.51
CA GLU A 22 -0.87 -18.21 -17.82
C GLU A 22 -1.56 -17.62 -16.58
N ASN A 23 -1.70 -18.38 -15.48
CA ASN A 23 -2.33 -17.85 -14.27
C ASN A 23 -1.39 -16.87 -13.57
N SER A 24 -0.10 -17.21 -13.48
CA SER A 24 0.94 -16.29 -13.01
C SER A 24 1.00 -15.04 -13.88
N ALA A 25 0.92 -15.19 -15.21
CA ALA A 25 0.90 -14.07 -16.15
C ALA A 25 -0.24 -13.08 -15.85
N LYS A 26 -1.47 -13.57 -15.68
CA LYS A 26 -2.65 -12.74 -15.38
C LYS A 26 -2.51 -11.96 -14.07
N THR A 27 -1.91 -12.57 -13.05
CA THR A 27 -1.63 -11.90 -11.77
C THR A 27 -0.59 -10.81 -11.92
N VAL A 28 0.52 -11.10 -12.62
CA VAL A 28 1.60 -10.14 -12.87
C VAL A 28 1.09 -8.96 -13.69
N GLU A 29 0.36 -9.20 -14.77
CA GLU A 29 -0.23 -8.16 -15.60
C GLU A 29 -1.16 -7.24 -14.80
N HIS A 30 -1.97 -7.82 -13.91
CA HIS A 30 -2.86 -7.07 -13.03
C HIS A 30 -2.09 -6.13 -12.09
N ILE A 31 -1.08 -6.65 -11.39
CA ILE A 31 -0.25 -5.85 -10.46
C ILE A 31 0.51 -4.77 -11.23
N VAL A 32 1.12 -5.12 -12.36
CA VAL A 32 1.86 -4.18 -13.21
C VAL A 32 0.97 -3.05 -13.72
N LYS A 33 -0.29 -3.35 -14.07
CA LYS A 33 -1.26 -2.31 -14.48
C LYS A 33 -1.45 -1.29 -13.36
N VAL A 34 -1.57 -1.74 -12.10
CA VAL A 34 -1.71 -0.86 -10.93
C VAL A 34 -0.42 -0.08 -10.67
N GLU A 35 0.74 -0.74 -10.68
CA GLU A 35 2.03 -0.07 -10.45
C GLU A 35 2.36 1.01 -11.49
N LYS A 36 2.03 0.75 -12.76
CA LYS A 36 2.22 1.74 -13.84
C LYS A 36 1.38 3.01 -13.65
N MET A 37 0.28 2.97 -12.89
CA MET A 37 -0.52 4.16 -12.60
C MET A 37 0.20 5.14 -11.67
N ARG A 38 1.04 4.65 -10.75
CA ARG A 38 1.75 5.45 -9.75
C ARG A 38 3.22 5.72 -10.09
N HIS A 39 3.76 5.03 -11.09
CA HIS A 39 5.15 5.18 -11.51
C HIS A 39 5.26 5.63 -12.96
N LYS A 40 5.53 6.93 -13.17
CA LYS A 40 5.78 7.51 -14.50
C LYS A 40 6.88 6.77 -15.27
N ASN A 41 7.92 6.34 -14.56
CA ASN A 41 9.06 5.62 -15.11
C ASN A 41 9.07 4.17 -14.62
N PHE A 42 8.20 3.33 -15.18
CA PHE A 42 8.17 1.90 -14.88
C PHE A 42 9.18 1.14 -15.75
N ALA A 43 10.24 0.63 -15.13
CA ALA A 43 11.36 0.00 -15.84
C ALA A 43 11.41 -1.53 -15.69
N VAL A 44 10.51 -2.15 -14.91
CA VAL A 44 10.49 -3.60 -14.72
C VAL A 44 10.03 -4.27 -16.01
N GLU A 45 10.81 -5.24 -16.51
CA GLU A 45 10.39 -6.03 -17.66
C GLU A 45 9.51 -7.21 -17.24
N ILE A 46 8.54 -7.54 -18.09
CA ILE A 46 7.53 -8.56 -17.82
C ILE A 46 7.54 -9.51 -19.00
N LYS A 47 7.96 -10.75 -18.79
CA LYS A 47 8.18 -11.74 -19.86
C LYS A 47 7.86 -13.16 -19.38
N PRO A 48 7.52 -14.10 -20.27
CA PRO A 48 7.52 -15.51 -19.91
C PRO A 48 8.93 -15.95 -19.48
N LEU A 49 9.00 -16.89 -18.54
CA LEU A 49 10.26 -17.53 -18.17
C LEU A 49 10.67 -18.49 -19.29
N GLU A 50 11.70 -18.13 -20.06
CA GLU A 50 12.21 -18.97 -21.15
C GLU A 50 13.26 -19.98 -20.68
N SER A 51 14.17 -19.56 -19.80
CA SER A 51 15.24 -20.39 -19.25
C SER A 51 15.68 -19.87 -17.89
N PHE A 52 15.99 -20.77 -16.97
CA PHE A 52 16.57 -20.48 -15.67
C PHE A 52 17.74 -21.43 -15.46
N TYR A 53 18.92 -20.86 -15.21
CA TYR A 53 20.13 -21.61 -14.93
C TYR A 53 20.48 -21.39 -13.46
N ASP A 54 20.58 -22.48 -12.70
CA ASP A 54 21.01 -22.39 -11.31
C ASP A 54 22.40 -21.76 -11.24
N ALA A 55 22.56 -20.81 -10.32
CA ALA A 55 23.87 -20.25 -9.99
C ALA A 55 24.72 -21.30 -9.24
N GLU A 56 26.03 -21.10 -9.24
CA GLU A 56 26.97 -21.95 -8.53
C GLU A 56 26.65 -22.05 -7.02
N GLU A 57 27.04 -23.16 -6.39
CA GLU A 57 26.72 -23.45 -4.99
C GLU A 57 27.16 -22.35 -4.00
N TYR A 58 28.21 -21.58 -4.31
CA TYR A 58 28.64 -20.48 -3.44
C TYR A 58 27.69 -19.27 -3.45
N HIS A 59 26.81 -19.17 -4.46
CA HIS A 59 25.76 -18.14 -4.54
C HIS A 59 24.45 -18.54 -3.85
N GLN A 60 24.18 -19.85 -3.74
CA GLN A 60 22.99 -20.35 -3.04
C GLN A 60 23.08 -20.01 -1.55
N ASP A 61 22.01 -19.49 -0.96
CA ASP A 61 21.94 -19.08 0.46
C ASP A 61 23.12 -18.18 0.90
N TYR A 62 23.58 -17.30 -0.01
CA TYR A 62 24.79 -16.51 0.19
C TYR A 62 24.82 -15.73 1.52
N LEU A 63 23.70 -15.12 1.93
CA LEU A 63 23.62 -14.31 3.16
C LEU A 63 23.57 -15.17 4.44
N ASP A 64 23.10 -16.41 4.35
CA ASP A 64 23.16 -17.35 5.48
C ASP A 64 24.59 -17.87 5.66
N LYS A 65 25.27 -18.17 4.55
CA LYS A 65 26.68 -18.56 4.52
C LYS A 65 27.62 -17.40 4.90
N ASN A 66 27.24 -16.16 4.59
CA ASN A 66 28.02 -14.95 4.81
C ASN A 66 27.16 -13.85 5.47
N PRO A 67 26.93 -13.88 6.79
CA PRO A 67 26.05 -12.91 7.47
C PRO A 67 26.49 -11.44 7.37
N GLY A 68 27.76 -11.17 7.09
CA GLY A 68 28.31 -9.83 6.81
C GLY A 68 28.54 -9.55 5.33
N GLY A 69 28.02 -10.41 4.44
CA GLY A 69 28.12 -10.26 3.00
C GLY A 69 27.42 -9.01 2.48
N TYR A 70 27.76 -8.61 1.26
CA TYR A 70 27.14 -7.45 0.63
C TYR A 70 25.62 -7.67 0.46
N CYS A 71 24.83 -6.70 0.93
CA CYS A 71 23.41 -6.64 0.63
C CYS A 71 22.96 -5.19 0.50
N HIS A 72 22.38 -4.84 -0.65
CA HIS A 72 21.76 -3.53 -0.83
C HIS A 72 20.42 -3.41 -0.08
N ILE A 73 19.66 -4.49 0.01
CA ILE A 73 18.38 -4.52 0.74
C ILE A 73 18.68 -4.66 2.22
N THR A 74 18.13 -3.77 3.05
CA THR A 74 18.43 -3.79 4.47
C THR A 74 17.69 -4.93 5.18
N PRO A 75 18.23 -5.47 6.30
CA PRO A 75 17.49 -6.44 7.12
C PRO A 75 16.15 -5.92 7.64
N ALA A 76 16.01 -4.59 7.79
CA ALA A 76 14.76 -3.97 8.20
C ALA A 76 13.70 -4.09 7.09
N GLU A 77 14.06 -3.85 5.83
CA GLU A 77 13.17 -4.02 4.67
C GLU A 77 12.75 -5.48 4.49
N MET A 78 13.69 -6.43 4.63
CA MET A 78 13.37 -7.86 4.56
C MET A 78 12.38 -8.27 5.65
N LYS A 79 12.63 -7.87 6.90
CA LYS A 79 11.74 -8.14 8.03
C LYS A 79 10.37 -7.48 7.88
N MET A 80 10.29 -6.34 7.21
CA MET A 80 9.02 -5.66 6.95
C MET A 80 8.13 -6.48 6.01
N VAL A 81 8.71 -7.15 5.01
CA VAL A 81 7.98 -8.05 4.10
C VAL A 81 7.65 -9.37 4.78
N GLU A 82 8.60 -9.96 5.51
CA GLU A 82 8.41 -11.21 6.27
C GLU A 82 7.23 -11.11 7.26
N LYS A 83 7.05 -9.93 7.86
CA LYS A 83 6.00 -9.66 8.87
C LYS A 83 4.71 -9.11 8.29
N MET A 84 4.52 -9.16 6.96
CA MET A 84 3.24 -8.79 6.35
C MET A 84 2.10 -9.57 7.01
N THR A 85 1.13 -8.82 7.50
CA THR A 85 -0.09 -9.34 8.13
C THR A 85 -1.22 -9.41 7.11
N VAL A 86 -1.27 -8.46 6.18
CA VAL A 86 -2.32 -8.37 5.16
C VAL A 86 -1.84 -9.01 3.87
N ASP A 87 -2.36 -10.21 3.60
CA ASP A 87 -2.07 -10.99 2.41
C ASP A 87 -2.48 -10.22 1.12
N PRO A 88 -1.52 -9.82 0.26
CA PRO A 88 -1.81 -9.13 -0.99
C PRO A 88 -2.69 -9.93 -1.94
N ALA A 89 -2.65 -11.26 -1.90
CA ALA A 89 -3.39 -12.10 -2.85
C ALA A 89 -4.91 -12.00 -2.67
N LYS A 90 -5.38 -11.58 -1.49
CA LYS A 90 -6.82 -11.47 -1.17
C LYS A 90 -7.48 -10.22 -1.73
N TYR A 91 -6.70 -9.20 -2.09
CA TYR A 91 -7.22 -7.88 -2.41
C TYR A 91 -6.80 -7.48 -3.82
N ARG A 92 -7.75 -7.52 -4.75
CA ARG A 92 -7.52 -7.20 -6.16
C ARG A 92 -8.32 -5.96 -6.53
N ARG A 93 -7.66 -4.97 -7.15
CA ARG A 93 -8.35 -3.83 -7.77
C ARG A 93 -9.40 -4.33 -8.80
N PRO A 94 -10.69 -3.98 -8.66
CA PRO A 94 -11.69 -4.30 -9.67
C PRO A 94 -11.44 -3.56 -10.99
N ALA A 95 -12.21 -3.89 -12.03
CA ALA A 95 -12.16 -3.15 -13.29
C ALA A 95 -12.66 -1.71 -13.10
N ASP A 96 -12.11 -0.74 -13.83
CA ASP A 96 -12.44 0.69 -13.63
C ASP A 96 -13.94 0.98 -13.84
N GLU A 97 -14.60 0.29 -14.77
CA GLU A 97 -16.05 0.39 -14.98
C GLU A 97 -16.88 -0.13 -13.79
N GLU A 98 -16.40 -1.16 -13.10
CA GLU A 98 -17.06 -1.67 -11.89
C GLU A 98 -16.89 -0.69 -10.73
N ILE A 99 -15.68 -0.12 -10.59
CA ILE A 99 -15.40 0.92 -9.59
C ILE A 99 -16.32 2.13 -9.81
N LYS A 100 -16.46 2.58 -11.05
CA LYS A 100 -17.31 3.72 -11.42
C LYS A 100 -18.81 3.47 -11.17
N LYS A 101 -19.27 2.23 -11.28
CA LYS A 101 -20.67 1.85 -10.99
C LYS A 101 -20.95 1.71 -9.49
N ARG A 102 -19.97 1.24 -8.72
CA ARG A 102 -20.14 0.95 -7.29
C ARG A 102 -19.95 2.18 -6.41
N LEU A 103 -19.02 3.06 -6.74
CA LEU A 103 -18.73 4.25 -5.93
C LEU A 103 -19.73 5.38 -6.19
N SER A 104 -20.01 6.18 -5.16
CA SER A 104 -20.64 7.48 -5.35
C SER A 104 -19.73 8.39 -6.18
N LYS A 105 -20.30 9.45 -6.75
CA LYS A 105 -19.53 10.43 -7.53
C LYS A 105 -18.41 11.07 -6.70
N GLU A 106 -18.71 11.37 -5.44
CA GLU A 106 -17.80 11.99 -4.48
C GLU A 106 -16.68 11.03 -4.10
N ALA A 107 -17.00 9.77 -3.80
CA ALA A 107 -16.00 8.75 -3.48
C ALA A 107 -15.10 8.45 -4.68
N TYR A 108 -15.65 8.42 -5.89
CA TYR A 108 -14.85 8.26 -7.11
C TYR A 108 -13.89 9.44 -7.33
N MET A 109 -14.38 10.67 -7.16
CA MET A 109 -13.58 11.90 -7.30
C MET A 109 -12.41 11.92 -6.30
N VAL A 110 -12.63 11.47 -5.07
CA VAL A 110 -11.56 11.38 -4.06
C VAL A 110 -10.64 10.18 -4.35
N ALA A 111 -11.16 8.95 -4.30
CA ALA A 111 -10.36 7.73 -4.31
C ALA A 111 -9.68 7.45 -5.65
N VAL A 112 -10.25 7.86 -6.78
CA VAL A 112 -9.71 7.59 -8.13
C VAL A 112 -9.08 8.83 -8.73
N GLU A 113 -9.74 9.98 -8.65
CA GLU A 113 -9.30 11.23 -9.28
C GLU A 113 -8.41 12.10 -8.38
N SER A 114 -8.08 11.61 -7.18
CA SER A 114 -7.16 12.27 -6.23
C SER A 114 -7.67 13.63 -5.71
N GLY A 115 -8.99 13.76 -5.61
CA GLY A 115 -9.63 14.88 -4.94
C GLY A 115 -9.52 14.81 -3.42
N THR A 116 -10.11 15.80 -2.74
CA THR A 116 -10.11 15.88 -1.28
C THR A 116 -11.48 16.32 -0.79
N GLU A 117 -12.02 15.60 0.18
CA GLU A 117 -13.33 15.90 0.76
C GLU A 117 -13.27 17.12 1.69
N PRO A 118 -14.40 17.81 1.96
CA PRO A 118 -14.42 18.93 2.88
C PRO A 118 -14.01 18.53 4.31
N SER A 119 -13.16 19.37 4.91
CA SER A 119 -12.77 19.26 6.33
C SER A 119 -13.98 19.42 7.25
N PHE A 120 -14.05 18.63 8.33
CA PHE A 120 -15.11 18.58 9.34
C PHE A 120 -16.52 18.25 8.83
N ASN A 121 -16.68 17.98 7.54
CA ASN A 121 -17.94 17.59 6.93
C ASN A 121 -17.75 16.29 6.15
N ASN A 122 -17.36 15.26 6.88
CA ASN A 122 -17.14 13.90 6.39
C ASN A 122 -17.52 12.88 7.47
N GLU A 123 -17.58 11.60 7.11
CA GLU A 123 -18.16 10.57 7.98
C GLU A 123 -17.26 10.16 9.14
N TYR A 124 -15.93 10.19 8.96
CA TYR A 124 -15.00 9.55 9.89
C TYR A 124 -14.06 10.50 10.65
N TRP A 125 -14.16 11.82 10.49
CA TRP A 125 -13.27 12.74 11.22
C TRP A 125 -13.39 12.60 12.75
N ASP A 126 -14.61 12.57 13.30
CA ASP A 126 -14.90 12.41 14.73
C ASP A 126 -15.30 10.99 15.13
N HIS A 127 -15.39 10.06 14.17
CA HIS A 127 -15.75 8.66 14.43
C HIS A 127 -14.66 7.93 15.23
N MET A 128 -15.00 7.36 16.39
CA MET A 128 -14.05 6.64 17.29
C MET A 128 -14.50 5.22 17.66
N GLU A 129 -15.44 4.62 16.91
CA GLU A 129 -15.87 3.24 17.16
C GLU A 129 -14.73 2.23 16.94
N LYS A 130 -14.73 1.14 17.72
CA LYS A 130 -13.78 0.04 17.56
C LYS A 130 -14.04 -0.73 16.27
N GLY A 131 -13.01 -0.85 15.44
CA GLY A 131 -13.04 -1.57 14.18
C GLY A 131 -11.81 -1.29 13.32
N ILE A 132 -11.91 -1.59 12.03
CA ILE A 132 -10.89 -1.29 11.03
C ILE A 132 -11.45 -0.43 9.90
N TYR A 133 -10.57 0.28 9.22
CA TYR A 133 -10.87 1.04 8.01
C TYR A 133 -10.20 0.35 6.82
N VAL A 134 -11.02 -0.05 5.86
CA VAL A 134 -10.57 -0.74 4.63
C VAL A 134 -10.67 0.19 3.43
N ASP A 135 -9.87 -0.07 2.39
CA ASP A 135 -9.95 0.63 1.11
C ASP A 135 -11.35 0.43 0.50
N ILE A 136 -12.05 1.52 0.20
CA ILE A 136 -13.39 1.47 -0.39
C ILE A 136 -13.39 0.75 -1.76
N VAL A 137 -12.26 0.73 -2.47
CA VAL A 137 -12.11 0.09 -3.77
C VAL A 137 -11.82 -1.40 -3.68
N THR A 138 -10.99 -1.84 -2.73
CA THR A 138 -10.49 -3.23 -2.72
C THR A 138 -10.92 -4.04 -1.51
N GLY A 139 -11.36 -3.38 -0.44
CA GLY A 139 -11.52 -4.01 0.88
C GLY A 139 -10.19 -4.30 1.58
N GLU A 140 -9.05 -3.90 1.02
CA GLU A 140 -7.75 -4.07 1.67
C GLU A 140 -7.71 -3.29 3.00
N PRO A 141 -7.39 -3.93 4.14
CA PRO A 141 -7.27 -3.26 5.43
C PRO A 141 -6.15 -2.21 5.43
N LEU A 142 -6.48 -0.98 5.79
CA LEU A 142 -5.56 0.16 5.77
C LEU A 142 -5.21 0.64 7.17
N PHE A 143 -6.21 0.83 8.03
CA PHE A 143 -6.01 1.42 9.36
C PHE A 143 -6.83 0.72 10.43
N SER A 144 -6.30 0.72 11.67
CA SER A 144 -7.03 0.29 12.85
C SER A 144 -7.58 1.51 13.61
N SER A 145 -8.78 1.39 14.16
CA SER A 145 -9.33 2.36 15.12
C SER A 145 -8.42 2.61 16.32
N LYS A 146 -7.62 1.62 16.74
CA LYS A 146 -6.63 1.75 17.83
C LYS A 146 -5.54 2.78 17.56
N ASP A 147 -5.23 2.98 16.28
CA ASP A 147 -4.22 3.94 15.83
C ASP A 147 -4.83 5.26 15.36
N LYS A 148 -6.17 5.38 15.37
CA LYS A 148 -6.89 6.62 15.11
C LYS A 148 -6.78 7.55 16.31
N PHE A 149 -6.66 8.85 16.07
CA PHE A 149 -6.62 9.86 17.12
C PHE A 149 -7.38 11.13 16.72
N GLU A 150 -7.75 11.93 17.72
CA GLU A 150 -8.36 13.24 17.50
C GLU A 150 -7.33 14.21 16.96
N SER A 151 -7.63 14.80 15.80
CA SER A 151 -6.75 15.77 15.15
C SER A 151 -7.56 17.01 14.75
N PRO A 152 -7.03 18.23 14.94
CA PRO A 152 -7.70 19.47 14.55
C PRO A 152 -7.71 19.68 13.03
N CYS A 153 -7.33 18.69 12.22
CA CYS A 153 -7.29 18.83 10.77
C CYS A 153 -8.66 18.66 10.09
N GLY A 154 -9.63 18.04 10.77
CA GLY A 154 -10.98 17.81 10.24
C GLY A 154 -11.10 16.68 9.21
N TRP A 155 -10.14 15.76 9.18
CA TRP A 155 -10.19 14.50 8.46
C TRP A 155 -9.78 13.37 9.42
N PRO A 156 -10.20 12.11 9.21
CA PRO A 156 -9.73 11.01 10.04
C PRO A 156 -8.20 10.95 10.03
N ALA A 157 -7.63 10.91 11.25
CA ALA A 157 -6.21 10.93 11.48
C ALA A 157 -5.74 9.64 12.15
N PHE A 158 -4.71 9.02 11.59
CA PHE A 158 -4.10 7.80 12.12
C PHE A 158 -2.60 7.98 12.36
N SER A 159 -2.06 7.30 13.37
CA SER A 159 -0.64 7.37 13.72
C SER A 159 0.22 6.38 12.92
N LYS A 160 -0.39 5.32 12.38
CA LYS A 160 0.22 4.33 11.48
C LYS A 160 -0.84 3.55 10.69
N ALA A 161 -0.41 2.95 9.58
CA ALA A 161 -1.20 1.92 8.88
C ALA A 161 -1.25 0.62 9.70
N ILE A 162 -2.28 -0.20 9.48
CA ILE A 162 -2.45 -1.49 10.16
C ILE A 162 -1.33 -2.47 9.79
N ASP A 163 -0.86 -2.39 8.55
CA ASP A 163 0.32 -3.05 8.02
C ASP A 163 1.06 -2.01 7.17
N PRO A 164 2.36 -1.76 7.40
CA PRO A 164 3.10 -0.75 6.65
C PRO A 164 3.18 -1.07 5.14
N ASN A 165 2.88 -2.29 4.72
CA ASN A 165 2.88 -2.72 3.34
C ASN A 165 1.55 -2.51 2.60
N THR A 166 0.48 -2.06 3.26
CA THR A 166 -0.82 -1.82 2.59
C THR A 166 -0.96 -0.41 2.02
N VAL A 167 0.04 0.45 2.25
CA VAL A 167 0.09 1.82 1.75
C VAL A 167 1.34 2.07 0.92
N VAL A 168 1.23 3.00 -0.04
CA VAL A 168 2.33 3.46 -0.89
C VAL A 168 2.47 4.97 -0.71
N TYR A 169 3.72 5.43 -0.61
CA TYR A 169 4.08 6.83 -0.45
C TYR A 169 4.56 7.43 -1.76
N LEU A 170 3.93 8.52 -2.20
CA LEU A 170 4.30 9.22 -3.44
C LEU A 170 4.62 10.68 -3.12
N GLN A 171 5.65 11.22 -3.78
CA GLN A 171 5.94 12.65 -3.66
C GLN A 171 4.85 13.44 -4.35
N ASP A 172 4.27 14.41 -3.63
CA ASP A 172 3.25 15.30 -4.15
C ASP A 172 3.74 16.75 -4.07
N ASN A 173 3.98 17.34 -5.24
CA ASN A 173 4.40 18.74 -5.40
C ASN A 173 3.25 19.65 -5.89
N SER A 174 2.01 19.18 -5.82
CA SER A 174 0.83 19.97 -6.21
C SER A 174 0.65 21.20 -5.33
N PHE A 175 -0.03 22.21 -5.87
CA PHE A 175 -0.36 23.46 -5.17
C PHE A 175 0.85 24.22 -4.57
N GLY A 176 2.06 23.99 -5.10
CA GLY A 176 3.28 24.63 -4.62
C GLY A 176 3.80 24.11 -3.27
N MET A 177 3.21 23.04 -2.74
CA MET A 177 3.64 22.42 -1.48
C MET A 177 4.53 21.22 -1.76
N ARG A 178 5.27 20.75 -0.74
CA ARG A 178 5.97 19.45 -0.77
C ARG A 178 5.33 18.54 0.26
N ARG A 179 4.55 17.57 -0.19
CA ARG A 179 3.82 16.62 0.65
C ARG A 179 4.15 15.20 0.25
N ILE A 180 3.73 14.25 1.09
CA ILE A 180 3.79 12.82 0.80
C ILE A 180 2.35 12.35 0.67
N GLU A 181 1.92 12.07 -0.56
CA GLU A 181 0.65 11.41 -0.83
C GLU A 181 0.70 9.96 -0.34
N VAL A 182 -0.40 9.49 0.22
CA VAL A 182 -0.61 8.11 0.62
C VAL A 182 -1.68 7.49 -0.28
N ARG A 183 -1.36 6.35 -0.88
CA ARG A 183 -2.29 5.54 -1.69
C ARG A 183 -2.40 4.12 -1.15
N SER A 184 -3.51 3.42 -1.42
CA SER A 184 -3.61 1.98 -1.13
C SER A 184 -2.70 1.17 -2.05
N ARG A 185 -2.09 0.11 -1.53
CA ARG A 185 -1.23 -0.80 -2.31
C ARG A 185 -2.02 -1.46 -3.43
N ALA A 186 -3.05 -2.23 -3.07
CA ALA A 186 -3.78 -3.05 -4.04
C ALA A 186 -4.61 -2.22 -5.01
N GLY A 187 -5.25 -1.17 -4.49
CA GLY A 187 -6.18 -0.35 -5.25
C GLY A 187 -5.54 0.82 -5.99
N ASN A 188 -4.38 1.33 -5.55
CA ASN A 188 -3.89 2.65 -5.95
C ASN A 188 -4.91 3.78 -5.66
N SER A 189 -5.81 3.57 -4.71
CA SER A 189 -6.79 4.56 -4.28
C SER A 189 -6.06 5.71 -3.61
N HIS A 190 -6.36 6.96 -4.00
CA HIS A 190 -5.89 8.12 -3.25
C HIS A 190 -6.53 8.11 -1.86
N LEU A 191 -5.71 8.07 -0.81
CA LEU A 191 -6.18 8.06 0.57
C LEU A 191 -6.08 9.46 1.15
N GLY A 192 -4.96 10.14 0.95
CA GLY A 192 -4.69 11.47 1.50
C GLY A 192 -3.20 11.72 1.58
N HIS A 193 -2.73 12.24 2.71
CA HIS A 193 -1.32 12.59 2.92
C HIS A 193 -0.81 12.18 4.29
N VAL A 194 0.50 11.95 4.40
CA VAL A 194 1.18 11.73 5.67
C VAL A 194 2.06 12.93 6.02
N PHE A 195 2.02 13.33 7.28
CA PHE A 195 2.79 14.43 7.85
C PHE A 195 3.66 13.92 9.01
N HIS A 196 4.84 14.53 9.16
CA HIS A 196 5.78 14.22 10.24
C HIS A 196 5.97 15.44 11.13
N GLY A 197 6.27 15.21 12.41
CA GLY A 197 6.43 16.26 13.42
C GLY A 197 5.11 16.85 13.91
N ASP A 198 3.99 16.13 13.77
CA ASP A 198 2.70 16.61 14.23
C ASP A 198 2.60 16.52 15.77
N PRO A 199 2.44 17.65 16.49
CA PRO A 199 2.41 17.65 17.96
C PRO A 199 1.15 17.00 18.54
N HIS A 200 0.09 16.82 17.74
CA HIS A 200 -1.13 16.13 18.16
C HIS A 200 -1.05 14.62 17.92
N SER A 201 -0.09 14.15 17.13
CA SER A 201 0.08 12.71 16.89
C SER A 201 0.83 12.05 18.07
N PRO A 202 0.37 10.88 18.55
CA PRO A 202 1.05 10.12 19.60
C PRO A 202 2.52 9.77 19.30
N ASN A 203 2.89 9.67 18.02
CA ASN A 203 4.24 9.33 17.57
C ASN A 203 4.85 10.38 16.63
N GLY A 204 4.21 11.55 16.52
CA GLY A 204 4.61 12.61 15.59
C GLY A 204 4.27 12.35 14.11
N ILE A 205 3.63 11.23 13.77
CA ILE A 205 3.22 10.89 12.39
C ILE A 205 1.69 11.01 12.27
N ARG A 206 1.20 11.78 11.30
CA ARG A 206 -0.23 11.89 11.01
C ARG A 206 -0.54 11.47 9.59
N PHE A 207 -1.21 10.34 9.44
CA PHE A 207 -1.93 9.96 8.23
C PHE A 207 -3.26 10.71 8.22
N CYS A 208 -3.36 11.75 7.39
CA CYS A 208 -4.56 12.55 7.20
C CYS A 208 -5.31 12.01 5.97
N ILE A 209 -6.38 11.26 6.21
CA ILE A 209 -7.02 10.40 5.20
C ILE A 209 -8.43 10.90 4.91
N ASN A 210 -8.90 10.76 3.67
CA ASN A 210 -10.29 11.05 3.32
C ASN A 210 -11.20 9.88 3.74
N SER A 211 -12.31 10.18 4.40
CA SER A 211 -13.37 9.23 4.73
C SER A 211 -13.96 8.60 3.48
N LEU A 212 -14.14 9.38 2.41
CA LEU A 212 -14.63 8.91 1.10
C LEU A 212 -13.73 7.86 0.41
N SER A 213 -12.51 7.64 0.90
CA SER A 213 -11.63 6.57 0.42
C SER A 213 -11.66 5.32 1.30
N LEU A 214 -12.43 5.34 2.39
CA LEU A 214 -12.48 4.30 3.39
C LEU A 214 -13.89 3.71 3.50
N ARG A 215 -13.96 2.46 3.95
CA ARG A 215 -15.16 1.85 4.52
C ARG A 215 -14.81 1.36 5.93
N PHE A 216 -15.61 1.73 6.91
CA PHE A 216 -15.42 1.24 8.28
C PHE A 216 -16.07 -0.15 8.45
N ILE A 217 -15.39 -1.04 9.20
CA ILE A 217 -15.87 -2.36 9.59
C ILE A 217 -15.89 -2.42 11.13
N PRO A 218 -17.07 -2.44 11.76
CA PRO A 218 -17.19 -2.57 13.21
C PRO A 218 -16.52 -3.84 13.73
N PHE A 219 -15.92 -3.78 14.92
CA PHE A 219 -15.22 -4.91 15.52
C PHE A 219 -16.08 -6.19 15.59
N GLY A 220 -17.36 -6.05 15.92
CA GLY A 220 -18.31 -7.18 15.99
C GLY A 220 -18.67 -7.82 14.65
N GLU A 221 -18.29 -7.21 13.53
CA GLU A 221 -18.56 -7.68 12.17
C GLU A 221 -17.30 -8.17 11.44
N MET A 222 -16.11 -7.88 11.98
CA MET A 222 -14.83 -8.23 11.35
C MET A 222 -14.72 -9.71 11.01
N ASP A 223 -15.03 -10.61 11.94
CA ASP A 223 -14.99 -12.07 11.68
C ASP A 223 -15.93 -12.46 10.53
N LYS A 224 -17.16 -11.93 10.54
CA LYS A 224 -18.20 -12.26 9.55
C LYS A 224 -17.82 -11.77 8.16
N GLU A 225 -17.14 -10.64 8.07
CA GLU A 225 -16.65 -10.07 6.81
C GLU A 225 -15.27 -10.62 6.38
N GLY A 226 -14.69 -11.58 7.11
CA GLY A 226 -13.42 -12.22 6.75
C GLY A 226 -12.16 -11.48 7.22
N TYR A 227 -12.30 -10.49 8.10
CA TYR A 227 -11.21 -9.72 8.72
C TYR A 227 -10.86 -10.22 10.13
N GLY A 228 -11.34 -11.39 10.54
CA GLY A 228 -11.13 -11.91 11.90
C GLY A 228 -9.67 -12.07 12.34
N TYR A 229 -8.79 -12.32 11.37
CA TYR A 229 -7.34 -12.39 11.59
C TYR A 229 -6.71 -11.06 12.05
N LEU A 230 -7.47 -9.95 11.99
CA LEU A 230 -7.03 -8.61 12.38
C LEU A 230 -7.59 -8.13 13.73
N THR A 231 -8.43 -8.91 14.41
CA THR A 231 -9.05 -8.53 15.69
C THR A 231 -8.04 -8.05 16.73
N ARG A 232 -6.89 -8.73 16.86
CA ARG A 232 -5.78 -8.32 17.75
C ARG A 232 -5.20 -6.92 17.51
N TYR A 233 -5.43 -6.32 16.35
CA TYR A 233 -4.99 -4.96 16.03
C TYR A 233 -6.00 -3.90 16.46
N VAL A 234 -7.21 -4.31 16.86
CA VAL A 234 -8.30 -3.45 17.32
C VAL A 234 -8.52 -3.56 18.83
N GLU A 235 -8.22 -4.73 19.41
CA GLU A 235 -8.32 -5.01 20.86
C GLU A 235 -7.52 -4.05 21.75
#